data_AF-A0AA39UXI7-F1
#
_entry.id   AF-A0AA39UXI7-F1
#
_cell.length_a   1.000
_cell.length_b   1.000
_cell.length_c   1.000
_cell.angle_alpha   90.00
_cell.angle_beta   90.00
_cell.angle_gamma   90.00
#
_symmetry.space_group_name_H-M   'P 1'
#
loop_
_entity.id
_entity.type
_entity.pdbx_description
1 polymer ?
#
loop_
_entity_poly.entity_id
_entity_poly.type
_entity_poly.pdbx_seq_one_letter_code
_entity_poly.pdbx_strand_id
1 'polypeptide(L)'
;MPISESEGTTCHLPLVSTTMATSLKSTTFPIPCAITQEEAAERYVLQKHLAGLVCYLDELRHCGAEDRVRDTYVVNEANIERLRTRIQFVQKSIEVLEKQWTAASEDIDRNLLIYTTEDMVAQTTSFRGGYAASEQSPMLITTTSDIYDIESGSGNDRTGNTDGVVTYNKPPGRPDRPNHGGYSLVDKLIKDGKWTKQQFQNFIGRVHDMAKTELDVNLSYREQSEKTKLKICEQVAKEYPILHHYPDLWPVRDVLKLYLTSTCRQNGTT
;
A
#
# COMPACT_ATOMS: atom_id res chain seq x y z
N MET A 1 -12.33 35.35 64.77
CA MET A 1 -13.65 34.84 65.16
C MET A 1 -13.79 33.43 64.60
N PRO A 2 -13.99 32.40 65.44
CA PRO A 2 -14.23 31.03 64.98
C PRO A 2 -15.74 30.81 64.78
N ILE A 3 -16.11 30.03 63.77
CA ILE A 3 -17.48 29.54 63.62
C ILE A 3 -17.42 28.01 63.55
N SER A 4 -18.16 27.43 64.48
CA SER A 4 -18.42 26.02 64.74
C SER A 4 -19.48 25.47 63.79
N GLU A 5 -19.34 24.24 63.30
CA GLU A 5 -20.43 23.39 62.77
C GLU A 5 -20.01 21.93 63.04
N SER A 6 -20.56 21.22 64.04
CA SER A 6 -21.90 20.63 64.21
C SER A 6 -22.16 19.38 63.36
N GLU A 7 -21.91 18.23 64.02
CA GLU A 7 -22.77 17.04 64.14
C GLU A 7 -23.62 16.55 62.94
N GLY A 8 -23.34 15.30 62.55
CA GLY A 8 -24.29 14.20 62.73
C GLY A 8 -25.38 14.01 61.68
N THR A 9 -25.21 13.02 60.80
CA THR A 9 -26.36 12.32 60.20
C THR A 9 -26.01 10.86 59.94
N THR A 10 -26.59 10.00 60.78
CA THR A 10 -26.63 8.54 60.66
C THR A 10 -27.64 8.16 59.58
N CYS A 11 -27.20 7.46 58.54
CA CYS A 11 -28.09 6.85 57.55
C CYS A 11 -28.06 5.32 57.69
N HIS A 12 -29.22 4.75 58.02
CA HIS A 12 -29.47 3.30 58.03
C HIS A 12 -29.35 2.71 56.63
N LEU A 13 -28.57 1.64 56.49
CA LEU A 13 -28.52 0.78 55.30
C LEU A 13 -29.60 -0.31 55.39
N PRO A 14 -30.40 -0.55 54.34
CA PRO A 14 -31.17 -1.78 54.22
C PRO A 14 -30.29 -2.90 53.66
N LEU A 15 -30.30 -4.05 54.34
CA LEU A 15 -29.81 -5.33 53.83
C LEU A 15 -30.62 -5.71 52.58
N VAL A 16 -29.98 -5.74 51.41
CA VAL A 16 -30.54 -6.37 50.21
C VAL A 16 -29.80 -7.69 50.00
N SER A 17 -30.52 -8.78 50.26
CA SER A 17 -30.08 -10.15 49.99
C SER A 17 -30.01 -10.35 48.47
N THR A 18 -28.80 -10.48 47.92
CA THR A 18 -28.59 -10.75 46.50
C THR A 18 -28.32 -12.24 46.31
N THR A 19 -29.31 -12.92 45.72
CA THR A 19 -29.20 -14.30 45.27
C THR A 19 -28.29 -14.36 44.03
N MET A 20 -27.18 -15.09 44.13
CA MET A 20 -26.30 -15.41 43.00
C MET A 20 -27.00 -16.42 42.09
N ALA A 21 -27.52 -15.97 40.95
CA ALA A 21 -27.85 -16.83 39.81
C ALA A 21 -26.85 -16.55 38.69
N THR A 22 -25.84 -17.40 38.58
CA THR A 22 -24.86 -17.42 37.48
C THR A 22 -25.53 -17.88 36.20
N SER A 23 -26.06 -16.94 35.43
CA SER A 23 -26.43 -17.12 34.03
C SER A 23 -25.26 -16.64 33.16
N LEU A 24 -24.44 -17.59 32.68
CA LEU A 24 -23.42 -17.34 31.67
C LEU A 24 -24.12 -17.01 30.34
N LYS A 25 -24.43 -15.73 30.13
CA LYS A 25 -24.68 -15.21 28.78
C LYS A 25 -23.32 -15.09 28.09
N SER A 26 -23.13 -15.92 27.06
CA SER A 26 -22.03 -15.80 26.12
C SER A 26 -22.14 -14.43 25.43
N THR A 27 -21.47 -13.44 25.97
CA THR A 27 -21.29 -12.13 25.34
C THR A 27 -20.17 -12.30 24.33
N THR A 28 -20.54 -12.57 23.08
CA THR A 28 -19.65 -12.44 21.93
C THR A 28 -19.17 -11.00 21.87
N PHE A 29 -17.95 -10.75 22.33
CA PHE A 29 -17.28 -9.49 22.10
C PHE A 29 -16.97 -9.38 20.59
N PRO A 30 -17.30 -8.27 19.93
CA PRO A 30 -16.87 -8.06 18.56
C PRO A 30 -15.35 -8.01 18.55
N ILE A 31 -14.75 -8.97 17.85
CA ILE A 31 -13.32 -8.96 17.52
C ILE A 31 -13.04 -7.60 16.85
N PRO A 32 -12.10 -6.78 17.35
CA PRO A 32 -11.71 -5.54 16.68
C PRO A 32 -10.90 -5.92 15.44
N CYS A 33 -11.61 -6.35 14.40
CA CYS A 33 -11.02 -6.78 13.14
C CYS A 33 -10.80 -5.57 12.23
N ALA A 34 -9.57 -5.50 11.72
CA ALA A 34 -9.07 -4.59 10.71
C ALA A 34 -8.86 -3.15 11.19
N ILE A 35 -7.59 -2.82 11.45
CA ILE A 35 -7.09 -1.46 11.23
C ILE A 35 -7.52 -1.10 9.81
N THR A 36 -8.35 -0.07 9.70
CA THR A 36 -8.90 0.31 8.41
C THR A 36 -7.74 0.72 7.49
N GLN A 37 -7.86 0.47 6.19
CA GLN A 37 -6.84 0.88 5.22
C GLN A 37 -6.53 2.39 5.30
N GLU A 38 -7.48 3.16 5.81
CA GLU A 38 -7.39 4.59 6.10
C GLU A 38 -6.44 4.87 7.27
N GLU A 39 -6.59 4.20 8.41
CA GLU A 39 -5.67 4.32 9.55
C GLU A 39 -4.23 3.89 9.19
N ALA A 40 -4.07 2.88 8.33
CA ALA A 40 -2.74 2.48 7.83
C ALA A 40 -2.10 3.57 6.95
N ALA A 41 -2.90 4.26 6.13
CA ALA A 41 -2.42 5.36 5.29
C ALA A 41 -2.05 6.60 6.13
N GLU A 42 -2.85 6.92 7.15
CA GLU A 42 -2.56 8.03 8.07
C GLU A 42 -1.27 7.79 8.85
N ARG A 43 -1.04 6.57 9.33
CA ARG A 43 0.23 6.20 10.00
C ARG A 43 1.44 6.36 9.09
N TYR A 44 1.33 5.97 7.82
CA TYR A 44 2.42 6.13 6.85
C TYR A 44 2.77 7.60 6.58
N VAL A 45 1.76 8.46 6.46
CA VAL A 45 1.97 9.91 6.27
C VAL A 45 2.63 10.53 7.50
N LEU A 46 2.20 10.18 8.71
CA LEU A 46 2.81 10.65 9.96
C LEU A 46 4.26 10.18 10.09
N GLN A 47 4.56 8.93 9.75
CA GLN A 47 5.93 8.39 9.79
C GLN A 47 6.86 9.13 8.81
N LYS A 48 6.37 9.47 7.61
CA LYS A 48 7.13 10.24 6.62
C LYS A 48 7.39 11.68 7.07
N HIS A 49 6.41 12.33 7.69
CA HIS A 49 6.59 13.68 8.26
C HIS A 49 7.58 13.69 9.42
N LEU A 50 7.53 12.69 10.30
CA LEU A 50 8.48 12.53 11.39
C LEU A 50 9.91 12.31 10.87
N ALA A 51 10.09 11.46 9.87
CA ALA A 51 11.40 11.24 9.25
C ALA A 51 11.98 12.53 8.64
N GLY A 52 11.15 13.34 7.97
CA GLY A 52 11.56 14.64 7.44
C GLY A 52 11.98 15.63 8.53
N LEU A 53 11.25 15.67 9.65
CA LEU A 53 11.62 16.51 10.80
C LEU A 53 12.92 16.06 11.46
N VAL A 54 13.14 14.76 11.59
CA VAL A 54 14.40 14.22 12.14
C VAL A 54 15.58 14.59 11.25
N CYS A 55 15.48 14.41 9.93
CA CYS A 55 16.55 14.81 9.00
C CYS A 55 16.84 16.32 9.07
N TYR A 56 15.80 17.16 9.11
CA TYR A 56 15.97 18.61 9.23
C TYR A 56 16.68 19.01 10.53
N LEU A 57 16.35 18.37 11.65
CA LEU A 57 17.02 18.62 12.93
C LEU A 57 18.49 18.16 12.92
N ASP A 58 18.81 17.04 12.27
CA ASP A 58 20.19 16.56 12.14
C ASP A 58 21.04 17.45 11.22
N GLU A 59 20.44 18.00 10.16
CA GLU A 59 21.09 18.95 9.25
C GLU A 59 21.41 20.28 9.95
N LEU A 60 20.47 20.78 10.76
CA LEU A 60 20.70 21.94 11.63
C LEU A 60 21.84 21.70 12.63
N ARG A 61 21.95 20.47 13.16
CA ARG A 61 23.02 20.08 14.10
C ARG A 61 24.38 20.00 13.42
N HIS A 62 24.45 19.54 12.17
CA HIS A 62 25.71 19.41 11.42
C HIS A 62 26.24 20.74 10.87
N CYS A 63 25.38 21.71 10.56
CA CYS A 63 25.80 22.96 9.93
C CYS A 63 26.45 23.97 10.91
N GLY A 64 26.57 23.67 12.20
CA GLY A 64 27.08 24.62 13.20
C GLY A 64 26.24 25.91 13.28
N ALA A 65 25.00 25.87 12.75
CA ALA A 65 24.10 27.01 12.67
C ALA A 65 23.52 27.38 14.04
N GLU A 66 23.74 26.55 15.06
CA GLU A 66 23.29 26.79 16.43
C GLU A 66 23.81 28.14 16.98
N ASP A 67 25.05 28.52 16.68
CA ASP A 67 25.63 29.77 17.20
C ASP A 67 25.19 31.01 16.42
N ARG A 68 24.84 30.90 15.14
CA ARG A 68 24.34 32.03 14.33
C ARG A 68 22.85 32.32 14.54
N VAL A 69 22.05 31.31 14.83
CA VAL A 69 20.61 31.45 15.10
C VAL A 69 20.37 31.97 16.52
N ARG A 70 21.26 31.64 17.47
CA ARG A 70 21.17 32.07 18.88
C ARG A 70 21.25 33.59 19.06
N ASP A 71 21.93 34.30 18.15
CA ASP A 71 22.09 35.76 18.22
C ASP A 71 21.00 36.56 17.49
N THR A 72 20.27 35.95 16.54
CA THR A 72 19.23 36.63 15.74
C THR A 72 17.81 36.29 16.13
N TYR A 73 17.60 35.12 16.73
CA TYR A 73 16.35 34.78 17.37
C TYR A 73 16.61 34.73 18.87
N VAL A 74 15.93 35.58 19.64
CA VAL A 74 15.62 35.25 21.03
C VAL A 74 14.74 34.01 20.96
N VAL A 75 15.38 32.85 20.83
CA VAL A 75 14.69 31.58 20.80
C VAL A 75 14.04 31.47 22.16
N ASN A 76 12.73 31.64 22.18
CA ASN A 76 11.97 31.62 23.41
C ASN A 76 12.10 30.20 23.98
N GLU A 77 12.94 30.03 25.01
CA GLU A 77 13.22 28.76 25.67
C GLU A 77 11.91 28.04 26.05
N ALA A 78 10.84 28.79 26.36
CA ALA A 78 9.52 28.23 26.64
C ALA A 78 8.88 27.54 25.43
N ASN A 79 9.13 28.01 24.19
CA ASN A 79 8.65 27.35 22.97
C ASN A 79 9.44 26.07 22.69
N ILE A 80 10.75 26.07 22.94
CA ILE A 80 11.57 24.84 22.84
C ILE A 80 11.04 23.79 23.82
N GLU A 81 10.77 24.17 25.07
CA GLU A 81 10.32 23.23 26.09
C GLU A 81 8.90 22.70 25.80
N ARG A 82 8.02 23.54 25.24
CA ARG A 82 6.72 23.09 24.73
C ARG A 82 6.87 22.07 23.59
N LEU A 83 7.81 22.29 22.67
CA LEU A 83 8.08 21.34 21.59
C LEU A 83 8.67 20.03 22.12
N ARG A 84 9.63 20.07 23.06
CA ARG A 84 10.17 18.88 23.73
C ARG A 84 9.07 18.06 24.39
N THR A 85 8.17 18.71 25.13
CA THR A 85 7.04 18.04 25.80
C THR A 85 6.13 17.34 24.78
N ARG A 86 5.82 18.00 23.66
CA ARG A 86 4.99 17.41 22.58
C ARG A 86 5.69 16.23 21.91
N ILE A 87 6.99 16.33 21.66
CA ILE A 87 7.80 15.24 21.10
C ILE A 87 7.78 14.03 22.03
N GLN A 88 8.01 14.24 23.34
CA GLN A 88 7.96 13.16 24.34
C GLN A 88 6.58 12.50 24.42
N PHE A 89 5.50 13.28 24.31
CA PHE A 89 4.14 12.75 24.27
C PHE A 89 3.91 11.85 23.04
N VAL A 90 4.35 12.28 21.86
CA VAL A 90 4.26 11.50 20.63
C VAL A 90 5.08 10.21 20.74
N GLN A 91 6.31 10.28 21.26
CA GLN A 91 7.16 9.12 21.48
C GLN A 91 6.50 8.07 22.39
N LYS A 92 5.96 8.49 23.55
CA LYS A 92 5.21 7.59 24.45
C LYS A 92 3.98 6.98 23.78
N SER A 93 3.30 7.75 22.93
CA SER A 93 2.13 7.24 22.19
C SER A 93 2.53 6.17 21.18
N ILE A 94 3.66 6.33 20.49
CA ILE A 94 4.22 5.33 19.59
C ILE A 94 4.56 4.04 20.36
N GLU A 95 5.26 4.13 21.49
CA GLU A 95 5.59 2.96 22.33
C GLU A 95 4.34 2.18 22.77
N VAL A 96 3.25 2.88 23.11
CA VAL A 96 1.98 2.23 23.46
C VAL A 96 1.37 1.50 22.26
N LEU A 97 1.39 2.13 21.08
CA LEU A 97 0.86 1.52 19.85
C LEU A 97 1.69 0.31 19.41
N GLU A 98 3.01 0.36 19.55
CA GLU A 98 3.90 -0.78 19.27
C GLU A 98 3.58 -1.97 20.19
N LYS A 99 3.38 -1.72 21.49
CA LYS A 99 2.96 -2.77 22.44
C LYS A 99 1.60 -3.36 22.13
N GLN A 100 0.65 -2.53 21.68
CA GLN A 100 -0.67 -3.02 21.26
C GLN A 100 -0.58 -3.86 20.00
N TRP A 101 0.26 -3.45 19.04
CA TRP A 101 0.48 -4.19 17.80
C TRP A 101 1.14 -5.55 18.05
N THR A 102 2.18 -5.62 18.89
CA THR A 102 2.83 -6.91 19.22
C THR A 102 1.86 -7.86 19.91
N ALA A 103 1.07 -7.36 20.87
CA ALA A 103 0.05 -8.16 21.54
C ALA A 103 -1.02 -8.69 20.56
N ALA A 104 -1.46 -7.87 19.60
CA ALA A 104 -2.42 -8.29 18.58
C ALA A 104 -1.82 -9.32 17.60
N SER A 105 -0.55 -9.15 17.22
CA SER A 105 0.14 -10.10 16.33
C SER A 105 0.27 -11.49 16.98
N GLU A 106 0.62 -11.56 18.26
CA GLU A 106 0.70 -12.83 18.98
C GLU A 106 -0.65 -13.55 19.08
N ASP A 107 -1.75 -12.80 19.18
CA ASP A 107 -3.10 -13.38 19.24
C ASP A 107 -3.52 -13.94 17.87
N ILE A 108 -3.12 -13.28 16.78
CA ILE A 108 -3.30 -13.78 15.41
C ILE A 108 -2.52 -15.08 15.22
N ASP A 109 -1.25 -15.13 15.63
CA ASP A 109 -0.41 -16.32 15.48
C ASP A 109 -0.94 -17.50 16.31
N ARG A 110 -1.41 -17.25 17.54
CA ARG A 110 -2.05 -18.29 18.37
C ARG A 110 -3.33 -18.83 17.73
N ASN A 111 -4.16 -17.95 17.19
CA ASN A 111 -5.39 -18.37 16.51
C ASN A 111 -5.08 -19.14 15.21
N LEU A 112 -4.05 -18.75 14.45
CA LEU A 112 -3.65 -19.46 13.24
C LEU A 112 -3.16 -20.89 13.54
N LEU A 113 -2.48 -21.09 14.67
CA LEU A 113 -1.99 -22.41 15.09
C LEU A 113 -3.14 -23.39 15.36
N ILE A 114 -4.25 -22.93 15.94
CA ILE A 114 -5.41 -23.77 16.30
C ILE A 114 -6.09 -24.36 15.05
N TYR A 115 -6.25 -23.57 13.98
CA TYR A 115 -6.88 -24.04 12.74
C TYR A 115 -6.03 -25.09 11.99
N THR A 116 -4.70 -25.01 12.10
CA THR A 116 -3.82 -25.99 11.42
C THR A 116 -3.82 -27.36 12.09
N THR A 117 -4.06 -27.43 13.40
CA THR A 117 -4.02 -28.71 14.14
C THR A 117 -5.30 -29.53 14.02
N GLU A 118 -6.47 -28.89 13.89
CA GLU A 118 -7.75 -29.62 13.82
C GLU A 118 -8.05 -30.16 12.41
N ASP A 119 -7.69 -29.42 11.36
CA ASP A 119 -7.91 -29.87 9.97
C ASP A 119 -6.94 -30.98 9.53
N MET A 120 -5.71 -31.01 10.07
CA MET A 120 -4.77 -32.10 9.76
C MET A 120 -5.16 -33.43 10.43
N VAL A 121 -5.78 -33.40 11.61
CA VAL A 121 -6.23 -34.62 12.30
C VAL A 121 -7.46 -35.24 11.62
N ALA A 122 -8.35 -34.41 11.08
CA ALA A 122 -9.54 -34.86 10.35
C ALA A 122 -9.21 -35.51 8.99
N GLN A 123 -8.13 -35.12 8.32
CA GLN A 123 -7.76 -35.69 7.00
C GLN A 123 -6.99 -37.01 7.10
N THR A 124 -6.26 -37.28 8.20
CA THR A 124 -5.52 -38.55 8.37
C THR A 124 -6.41 -39.76 8.72
N THR A 125 -7.65 -39.56 9.16
CA THR A 125 -8.55 -40.67 9.52
C THR A 125 -9.43 -41.18 8.37
N SER A 126 -9.45 -40.48 7.23
CA SER A 126 -10.25 -40.87 6.05
C SER A 126 -9.46 -41.61 4.95
N PHE A 127 -8.12 -41.52 4.94
CA PHE A 127 -7.30 -42.06 3.85
C PHE A 127 -6.75 -43.48 4.10
N ARG A 128 -7.59 -44.40 4.60
CA ARG A 128 -7.27 -45.84 4.67
C ARG A 128 -8.25 -46.63 3.81
N GLY A 129 -8.21 -46.38 2.50
CA GLY A 129 -9.07 -47.04 1.53
C GLY A 129 -8.48 -47.04 0.12
N GLY A 130 -7.58 -48.00 -0.11
CA GLY A 130 -7.18 -48.60 -1.40
C GLY A 130 -7.24 -47.79 -2.69
N TYR A 131 -6.07 -47.54 -3.27
CA TYR A 131 -5.94 -47.33 -4.72
C TYR A 131 -4.81 -48.23 -5.23
N ALA A 132 -5.21 -49.20 -6.05
CA ALA A 132 -4.32 -50.04 -6.83
C ALA A 132 -3.64 -49.17 -7.91
N ALA A 133 -2.38 -49.48 -8.15
CA ALA A 133 -1.52 -48.83 -9.13
C ALA A 133 -2.09 -48.90 -10.56
N SER A 134 -2.13 -47.76 -11.25
CA SER A 134 -2.06 -47.72 -12.70
C SER A 134 -0.94 -46.77 -13.12
N GLU A 135 0.05 -47.36 -13.79
CA GLU A 135 1.14 -46.66 -14.44
C GLU A 135 0.62 -46.03 -15.73
N GLN A 136 0.58 -44.70 -15.81
CA GLN A 136 0.51 -43.99 -17.09
C GLN A 136 1.58 -42.90 -17.13
N SER A 137 2.36 -42.97 -18.21
CA SER A 137 3.58 -42.23 -18.47
C SER A 137 3.35 -40.73 -18.73
N PRO A 138 4.35 -39.87 -18.47
CA PRO A 138 4.26 -38.44 -18.72
C PRO A 138 4.45 -38.09 -20.20
N MET A 139 3.48 -37.38 -20.80
CA MET A 139 3.63 -36.74 -22.10
C MET A 139 4.47 -35.47 -21.98
N LEU A 140 5.56 -35.41 -22.75
CA LEU A 140 6.40 -34.24 -22.96
C LEU A 140 5.66 -33.23 -23.85
N ILE A 141 5.48 -32.01 -23.35
CA ILE A 141 4.95 -30.90 -24.15
C ILE A 141 6.14 -30.03 -24.59
N THR A 142 6.54 -30.21 -25.85
CA THR A 142 7.42 -29.30 -26.58
C THR A 142 6.53 -28.29 -27.30
N THR A 143 6.57 -27.02 -26.91
CA THR A 143 5.93 -25.96 -27.68
C THR A 143 6.98 -24.95 -28.10
N THR A 144 7.13 -24.87 -29.42
CA THR A 144 8.12 -24.15 -30.19
C THR A 144 7.91 -22.64 -30.15
N SER A 145 9.03 -21.94 -30.15
CA SER A 145 9.17 -20.50 -30.21
C SER A 145 9.32 -20.08 -31.67
N ASP A 146 8.27 -19.52 -32.27
CA ASP A 146 8.32 -18.79 -33.55
C ASP A 146 7.62 -17.43 -33.33
N ILE A 147 8.38 -16.33 -33.26
CA ILE A 147 8.67 -15.38 -34.36
C ILE A 147 7.40 -14.65 -34.83
N TYR A 148 7.29 -13.37 -34.46
CA TYR A 148 6.46 -12.39 -35.19
C TYR A 148 7.28 -11.14 -35.47
N ASP A 149 7.62 -10.96 -36.74
CA ASP A 149 7.96 -9.69 -37.35
C ASP A 149 6.72 -8.80 -37.38
N ILE A 150 6.81 -7.57 -36.85
CA ILE A 150 5.75 -6.56 -36.97
C ILE A 150 6.28 -5.44 -37.85
N GLU A 151 5.90 -5.48 -39.13
CA GLU A 151 6.00 -4.36 -40.06
C GLU A 151 4.96 -3.28 -39.70
N SER A 152 5.41 -2.03 -39.69
CA SER A 152 4.59 -0.85 -39.46
C SER A 152 3.77 -0.51 -40.72
N GLY A 153 2.47 -0.81 -40.70
CA GLY A 153 1.52 -0.51 -41.78
C GLY A 153 0.36 0.37 -41.30
N SER A 154 0.23 1.54 -41.93
CA SER A 154 -0.77 2.58 -41.68
C SER A 154 -2.14 2.24 -42.29
N GLY A 155 -3.20 2.27 -41.47
CA GLY A 155 -4.60 2.59 -41.84
C GLY A 155 -5.39 1.63 -42.73
N ASN A 156 -6.37 0.92 -42.17
CA ASN A 156 -7.80 1.17 -42.49
C ASN A 156 -8.77 0.28 -41.69
N ASP A 157 -9.85 0.95 -41.32
CA ASP A 157 -11.04 0.51 -40.61
C ASP A 157 -11.76 -0.65 -41.34
N ARG A 158 -11.69 -1.86 -40.78
CA ARG A 158 -12.57 -2.98 -41.13
C ARG A 158 -12.89 -3.82 -39.89
N THR A 159 -14.02 -3.50 -39.30
CA THR A 159 -14.74 -4.28 -38.29
C THR A 159 -15.17 -5.62 -38.86
N GLY A 160 -14.55 -6.71 -38.39
CA GLY A 160 -14.85 -8.06 -38.84
C GLY A 160 -14.51 -9.10 -37.78
N ASN A 161 -15.41 -9.27 -36.82
CA ASN A 161 -15.68 -10.50 -36.07
C ASN A 161 -14.45 -11.32 -35.63
N THR A 162 -13.67 -10.81 -34.66
CA THR A 162 -12.72 -11.61 -33.89
C THR A 162 -13.41 -12.14 -32.64
N ASP A 163 -13.28 -13.45 -32.41
CA ASP A 163 -13.79 -14.17 -31.24
C ASP A 163 -13.51 -13.43 -29.92
N GLY A 164 -14.50 -12.72 -29.38
CA GLY A 164 -14.68 -12.37 -27.96
C GLY A 164 -13.50 -11.87 -27.11
N VAL A 165 -12.32 -11.56 -27.66
CA VAL A 165 -11.16 -11.12 -26.89
C VAL A 165 -11.47 -9.74 -26.35
N VAL A 166 -11.67 -9.66 -25.03
CA VAL A 166 -11.91 -8.40 -24.34
C VAL A 166 -10.66 -7.53 -24.47
N THR A 167 -10.76 -6.46 -25.24
CA THR A 167 -9.73 -5.42 -25.38
C THR A 167 -10.08 -4.20 -24.54
N TYR A 168 -9.13 -3.72 -23.74
CA TYR A 168 -9.29 -2.55 -22.88
C TYR A 168 -8.76 -1.30 -23.57
N ASN A 169 -9.66 -0.59 -24.25
CA ASN A 169 -9.32 0.63 -24.97
C ASN A 169 -8.83 1.74 -24.03
N LYS A 170 -7.92 2.57 -24.54
CA LYS A 170 -7.42 3.73 -23.82
C LYS A 170 -8.55 4.74 -23.55
N PRO A 171 -8.75 5.19 -22.30
CA PRO A 171 -9.72 6.23 -22.01
C PRO A 171 -9.36 7.57 -22.69
N PRO A 172 -10.35 8.39 -23.06
CA PRO A 172 -10.07 9.75 -23.52
C PRO A 172 -9.42 10.57 -22.40
N GLY A 173 -8.49 11.46 -22.77
CA GLY A 173 -7.84 12.38 -21.84
C GLY A 173 -6.41 12.01 -21.42
N ARG A 174 -5.84 12.80 -20.50
CA ARG A 174 -4.49 12.58 -19.93
C ARG A 174 -4.56 11.86 -18.59
N PRO A 175 -3.63 10.94 -18.28
CA PRO A 175 -3.65 10.12 -17.05
C PRO A 175 -3.38 10.90 -15.74
N ASP A 176 -3.01 12.19 -15.81
CA ASP A 176 -2.59 13.00 -14.66
C ASP A 176 -3.63 14.07 -14.24
N ARG A 177 -4.78 14.13 -14.92
CA ARG A 177 -5.74 15.24 -14.75
C ARG A 177 -7.19 14.78 -14.63
N PRO A 178 -7.53 13.96 -13.61
CA PRO A 178 -8.87 13.38 -13.49
C PRO A 178 -9.99 14.42 -13.52
N ASN A 179 -9.78 15.62 -12.95
CA ASN A 179 -10.80 16.67 -12.87
C ASN A 179 -10.84 17.62 -14.08
N HIS A 180 -9.96 17.45 -15.07
CA HIS A 180 -9.88 18.31 -16.27
C HIS A 180 -10.02 17.51 -17.57
N GLY A 181 -10.92 16.52 -17.58
CA GLY A 181 -11.13 15.64 -18.73
C GLY A 181 -10.03 14.60 -18.95
N GLY A 182 -9.21 14.36 -17.91
CA GLY A 182 -8.28 13.24 -17.85
C GLY A 182 -8.90 12.03 -17.14
N TYR A 183 -8.05 11.06 -16.81
CA TYR A 183 -8.47 9.85 -16.10
C TYR A 183 -7.41 9.45 -15.07
N SER A 184 -7.82 8.70 -14.06
CA SER A 184 -6.90 8.10 -13.09
C SER A 184 -6.46 6.72 -13.60
N LEU A 185 -5.16 6.55 -13.82
CA LEU A 185 -4.60 5.29 -14.31
C LEU A 185 -4.89 4.13 -13.35
N VAL A 186 -4.78 4.40 -12.05
CA VAL A 186 -5.05 3.43 -10.98
C VAL A 186 -6.50 2.93 -11.06
N ASP A 187 -7.45 3.88 -11.12
CA ASP A 187 -8.87 3.55 -11.18
C ASP A 187 -9.18 2.74 -12.43
N LYS A 188 -8.58 3.09 -13.56
CA LYS A 188 -8.86 2.42 -14.83
C LYS A 188 -8.31 1.01 -14.89
N LEU A 189 -7.10 0.77 -14.43
CA LEU A 189 -6.54 -0.59 -14.43
C LEU A 189 -7.22 -1.49 -13.38
N ILE A 190 -7.56 -0.96 -12.21
CA ILE A 190 -8.21 -1.76 -11.15
C ILE A 190 -9.68 -2.02 -11.48
N LYS A 191 -10.46 -1.00 -11.85
CA LYS A 191 -11.92 -1.14 -12.06
C LYS A 191 -12.24 -1.83 -13.39
N ASP A 192 -11.61 -1.38 -14.47
CA ASP A 192 -11.94 -1.87 -15.80
C ASP A 192 -11.07 -3.09 -16.16
N GLY A 193 -9.78 -3.03 -15.80
CA GLY A 193 -8.77 -4.02 -16.15
C GLY A 193 -8.63 -5.23 -15.20
N LYS A 194 -9.40 -5.28 -14.11
CA LYS A 194 -9.34 -6.32 -13.07
C LYS A 194 -7.95 -6.50 -12.42
N TRP A 195 -7.15 -5.45 -12.36
CA TRP A 195 -5.88 -5.49 -11.65
C TRP A 195 -6.09 -5.49 -10.14
N THR A 196 -5.28 -6.26 -9.41
CA THR A 196 -5.18 -6.06 -7.96
C THR A 196 -4.32 -4.84 -7.66
N LYS A 197 -4.55 -4.20 -6.50
CA LYS A 197 -3.74 -3.05 -6.04
C LYS A 197 -2.25 -3.40 -5.98
N GLN A 198 -1.92 -4.60 -5.52
CA GLN A 198 -0.53 -5.09 -5.44
C GLN A 198 0.09 -5.29 -6.83
N GLN A 199 -0.65 -5.89 -7.78
CA GLN A 199 -0.18 -6.04 -9.15
C GLN A 199 0.12 -4.68 -9.78
N PHE A 200 -0.77 -3.71 -9.58
CA PHE A 200 -0.59 -2.35 -10.07
C PHE A 200 0.67 -1.70 -9.47
N GLN A 201 0.87 -1.81 -8.15
CA GLN A 201 2.06 -1.26 -7.48
C GLN A 201 3.36 -1.89 -8.00
N ASN A 202 3.40 -3.22 -8.15
CA ASN A 202 4.57 -3.93 -8.68
C ASN A 202 4.86 -3.50 -10.13
N PHE A 203 3.81 -3.40 -10.95
CA PHE A 203 3.92 -2.94 -12.34
C PHE A 203 4.47 -1.51 -12.44
N ILE A 204 3.95 -0.57 -11.66
CA ILE A 204 4.46 0.81 -11.65
C ILE A 204 5.93 0.84 -11.23
N GLY A 205 6.28 0.13 -10.14
CA GLY A 205 7.66 0.03 -9.67
C GLY A 205 8.59 -0.49 -10.77
N ARG A 206 8.18 -1.57 -11.45
CA ARG A 206 8.95 -2.17 -12.53
C ARG A 206 9.16 -1.21 -13.71
N VAL A 207 8.11 -0.54 -14.17
CA VAL A 207 8.22 0.44 -15.27
C VAL A 207 9.12 1.61 -14.88
N HIS A 208 9.06 2.09 -13.64
CA HIS A 208 9.94 3.14 -13.14
C HIS A 208 11.41 2.71 -13.12
N ASP A 209 11.71 1.51 -12.63
CA ASP A 209 13.08 0.97 -12.59
C ASP A 209 13.68 0.87 -14.01
N MET A 210 12.88 0.40 -14.96
CA MET A 210 13.28 0.32 -16.36
C MET A 210 13.46 1.70 -16.99
N ALA A 211 12.55 2.64 -16.72
CA ALA A 211 12.67 4.01 -17.20
C ALA A 211 13.95 4.67 -16.66
N LYS A 212 14.27 4.50 -15.38
CA LYS A 212 15.49 5.04 -14.76
C LYS A 212 16.77 4.44 -15.36
N THR A 213 16.71 3.17 -15.76
CA THR A 213 17.87 2.45 -16.30
C THR A 213 18.10 2.74 -17.77
N GLU A 214 17.02 2.85 -18.56
CA GLU A 214 17.11 2.88 -20.02
C GLU A 214 16.80 4.24 -20.65
N LEU A 215 16.08 5.14 -19.96
CA LEU A 215 15.70 6.46 -20.49
C LEU A 215 16.50 7.57 -19.82
N ASP A 216 16.65 8.69 -20.54
CA ASP A 216 17.24 9.89 -19.97
C ASP A 216 16.18 10.65 -19.17
N VAL A 217 16.24 10.58 -17.84
CA VAL A 217 15.26 11.22 -16.95
C VAL A 217 15.18 12.75 -17.08
N ASN A 218 16.11 13.39 -17.79
CA ASN A 218 16.10 14.84 -18.03
C ASN A 218 15.35 15.23 -19.31
N LEU A 219 15.00 14.27 -20.16
CA LEU A 219 14.27 14.49 -21.40
C LEU A 219 12.79 14.14 -21.24
N SER A 220 11.93 14.93 -21.89
CA SER A 220 10.51 14.64 -21.90
C SER A 220 10.21 13.34 -22.67
N TYR A 221 9.07 12.70 -22.39
CA TYR A 221 8.67 11.46 -23.08
C TYR A 221 8.69 11.59 -24.61
N ARG A 222 8.39 12.78 -25.17
CA ARG A 222 8.40 13.01 -26.63
C ARG A 222 9.82 12.96 -27.20
N GLU A 223 10.81 13.41 -26.44
CA GLU A 223 12.21 13.53 -26.85
C GLU A 223 13.00 12.23 -26.69
N GLN A 224 12.48 11.28 -25.91
CA GLN A 224 13.08 9.95 -25.80
C GLN A 224 13.08 9.20 -27.15
N SER A 225 14.08 8.35 -27.35
CA SER A 225 14.17 7.45 -28.51
C SER A 225 12.98 6.48 -28.57
N GLU A 226 12.29 6.43 -29.72
CA GLU A 226 11.19 5.49 -29.96
C GLU A 226 11.61 4.03 -29.81
N LYS A 227 12.83 3.69 -30.25
CA LYS A 227 13.39 2.34 -30.09
C LYS A 227 13.47 1.93 -28.62
N THR A 228 13.88 2.85 -27.75
CA THR A 228 13.98 2.58 -26.31
C THR A 228 12.61 2.49 -25.65
N LYS A 229 11.66 3.36 -26.04
CA LYS A 229 10.25 3.26 -25.57
C LYS A 229 9.65 1.90 -25.90
N LEU A 230 9.82 1.45 -27.15
CA LEU A 230 9.28 0.18 -27.62
C LEU A 230 9.92 -0.99 -26.88
N LYS A 231 11.25 -0.99 -26.73
CA LYS A 231 11.98 -2.00 -25.97
C LYS A 231 11.46 -2.16 -24.54
N ILE A 232 11.24 -1.06 -23.82
CA ILE A 232 10.65 -1.11 -22.47
C ILE A 232 9.24 -1.69 -22.52
N CYS A 233 8.41 -1.26 -23.48
CA CYS A 233 7.06 -1.78 -23.63
C CYS A 233 7.04 -3.30 -23.86
N GLU A 234 7.88 -3.82 -24.74
CA GLU A 234 7.98 -5.26 -25.04
C GLU A 234 8.48 -6.06 -23.83
N GLN A 235 9.50 -5.57 -23.13
CA GLN A 235 10.04 -6.23 -21.94
C GLN A 235 9.01 -6.28 -20.80
N VAL A 236 8.27 -5.19 -20.57
CA VAL A 236 7.20 -5.16 -19.56
C VAL A 236 6.03 -6.05 -19.98
N ALA A 237 5.65 -6.07 -21.27
CA ALA A 237 4.61 -6.97 -21.77
C ALA A 237 4.96 -8.46 -21.58
N LYS A 238 6.24 -8.82 -21.71
CA LYS A 238 6.74 -10.17 -21.43
C LYS A 238 6.58 -10.57 -19.96
N GLU A 239 6.76 -9.63 -19.03
CA GLU A 239 6.62 -9.86 -17.58
C GLU A 239 5.17 -9.82 -17.12
N TYR A 240 4.30 -9.06 -17.79
CA TYR A 240 2.90 -8.88 -17.45
C TYR A 240 1.98 -9.25 -18.62
N PRO A 241 1.67 -10.55 -18.83
CA PRO A 241 0.87 -11.00 -19.97
C PRO A 241 -0.52 -10.36 -20.08
N ILE A 242 -1.08 -9.87 -18.97
CA ILE A 242 -2.34 -9.11 -18.94
C ILE A 242 -2.30 -7.87 -19.84
N LEU A 243 -1.11 -7.32 -20.11
CA LEU A 243 -0.92 -6.15 -20.96
C LEU A 243 -1.29 -6.40 -22.43
N HIS A 244 -1.32 -7.66 -22.89
CA HIS A 244 -1.75 -8.00 -24.26
C HIS A 244 -3.23 -7.65 -24.54
N HIS A 245 -4.05 -7.48 -23.50
CA HIS A 245 -5.42 -7.00 -23.65
C HIS A 245 -5.52 -5.48 -23.86
N TYR A 246 -4.41 -4.76 -23.78
CA TYR A 246 -4.38 -3.30 -23.90
C TYR A 246 -3.73 -2.91 -25.23
N PRO A 247 -4.50 -2.29 -26.15
CA PRO A 247 -3.96 -1.84 -27.43
C PRO A 247 -2.75 -0.94 -27.25
N ASP A 248 -1.73 -1.13 -28.09
CA ASP A 248 -0.48 -0.37 -28.08
C ASP A 248 0.28 -0.35 -26.75
N LEU A 249 -0.04 -1.26 -25.83
CA LEU A 249 0.52 -1.27 -24.47
C LEU A 249 0.36 0.09 -23.79
N TRP A 250 -0.79 0.75 -24.01
CA TRP A 250 -1.02 2.11 -23.51
C TRP A 250 -0.81 2.28 -22.00
N PRO A 251 -1.04 1.28 -21.11
CA PRO A 251 -0.73 1.43 -19.69
C PRO A 251 0.76 1.71 -19.46
N VAL A 252 1.65 0.96 -20.11
CA VAL A 252 3.11 1.16 -19.98
C VAL A 252 3.49 2.55 -20.46
N ARG A 253 3.00 2.95 -21.64
CA ARG A 253 3.30 4.26 -22.23
C ARG A 253 2.83 5.42 -21.35
N ASP A 254 1.68 5.29 -20.71
CA ASP A 254 1.14 6.35 -19.86
C ASP A 254 1.84 6.41 -18.49
N VAL A 255 2.29 5.28 -17.93
CA VAL A 255 3.19 5.27 -16.75
C VAL A 255 4.52 5.96 -17.07
N LEU A 256 5.13 5.63 -18.21
CA LEU A 256 6.39 6.26 -18.64
C LEU A 256 6.24 7.78 -18.78
N LYS A 257 5.12 8.25 -19.34
CA LYS A 257 4.82 9.69 -19.45
C LYS A 257 4.68 10.35 -18.08
N LEU A 258 3.95 9.73 -17.16
CA LEU A 258 3.75 10.25 -15.80
C LEU A 258 5.08 10.36 -15.06
N TYR A 259 5.89 9.30 -15.11
CA TYR A 259 7.20 9.22 -14.48
C TYR A 259 8.13 10.34 -14.97
N LEU A 260 8.36 10.42 -16.28
CA LEU A 260 9.26 11.44 -16.85
C LEU A 260 8.74 12.86 -16.61
N THR A 261 7.43 13.10 -16.69
CA THR A 261 6.87 14.44 -16.42
C THR A 261 7.13 14.87 -14.98
N SER A 262 7.03 13.94 -14.03
CA SER A 262 7.30 14.21 -12.61
C SER A 262 8.79 14.42 -12.35
N THR A 263 9.66 13.61 -12.94
CA THR A 263 11.11 13.69 -12.72
C THR A 263 11.74 14.90 -13.41
N CYS A 264 11.42 15.19 -14.67
CA CYS A 264 11.95 16.37 -15.37
C CYS A 264 11.59 17.67 -14.63
N ARG A 265 10.39 17.74 -14.04
CA ARG A 265 9.97 18.91 -13.26
C ARG A 265 10.81 19.12 -11.99
N GLN A 266 11.28 18.06 -11.36
CA GLN A 266 12.08 18.13 -10.13
C GLN A 266 13.53 18.57 -10.43
N ASN A 267 14.07 18.15 -11.57
CA ASN A 267 15.47 18.43 -11.94
C ASN A 267 15.70 19.87 -12.45
N GLY A 268 14.65 20.57 -12.89
CA GLY A 268 14.75 21.96 -13.38
C GLY A 268 14.77 23.05 -12.28
N THR A 269 14.78 22.66 -11.00
CA THR A 269 14.68 23.57 -9.84
C THR A 269 15.98 23.77 -9.05
N THR A 270 17.11 23.28 -9.56
CA THR A 270 18.46 23.50 -8.97
C THR A 270 19.10 24.76 -9.54
#